data_AF-A0A966S4H0-F1
#
_entry.id   AF-A0A966S4H0-F1
#
_cell.length_a   1.000
_cell.length_b   1.000
_cell.length_c   1.000
_cell.angle_alpha   90.00
_cell.angle_beta   90.00
_cell.angle_gamma   90.00
#
_symmetry.space_group_name_H-M   'P 1'
#
loop_
_entity.id
_entity.type
_entity.pdbx_description
1 polymer ?
#
loop_
_entity_poly.entity_id
_entity_poly.type
_entity_poly.pdbx_seq_one_letter_code
_entity_poly.pdbx_strand_id
1 'polypeptide(L)'
;MSLDTTNWAKFPVSVDGVDFVSVIDPNGSFYPQIITMPNEVLVNFHEQMIHDVIGCPSSMTRDELQAELDAVNLGATQAILALA
;
A
#
# COMPACT_ATOMS: atom_id res chain seq x y z
N MET A 1 9.83 -17.18 -6.25
CA MET A 1 8.49 -17.48 -5.72
C MET A 1 7.72 -16.17 -5.71
N SER A 2 6.56 -16.10 -6.38
CA SER A 2 5.66 -14.97 -6.26
C SER A 2 4.93 -15.06 -4.92
N LEU A 3 4.81 -13.94 -4.21
CA LEU A 3 4.02 -13.85 -2.99
C LEU A 3 2.54 -14.03 -3.35
N ASP A 4 1.87 -15.03 -2.75
CA ASP A 4 0.44 -15.23 -2.94
C ASP A 4 -0.33 -14.36 -1.94
N THR A 5 -0.98 -13.32 -2.46
CA THR A 5 -1.75 -12.34 -1.67
C THR A 5 -3.26 -12.52 -1.83
N THR A 6 -3.73 -13.65 -2.36
CA THR A 6 -5.16 -13.86 -2.70
C THR A 6 -6.09 -13.66 -1.50
N ASN A 7 -5.66 -14.08 -0.31
CA ASN A 7 -6.44 -13.98 0.92
C ASN A 7 -6.07 -12.78 1.80
N TRP A 8 -5.30 -11.83 1.25
CA TRP A 8 -4.85 -10.68 2.01
C TRP A 8 -5.93 -9.59 2.08
N ALA A 9 -5.94 -8.87 3.19
CA ALA A 9 -6.88 -7.77 3.39
C ALA A 9 -6.53 -6.59 2.49
N LYS A 10 -7.55 -5.94 1.92
CA LYS A 10 -7.39 -4.84 0.97
C LYS A 10 -7.94 -3.55 1.56
N PHE A 11 -7.12 -2.51 1.55
CA PHE A 11 -7.46 -1.18 2.04
C PHE A 11 -7.30 -0.18 0.88
N PRO A 12 -8.41 0.26 0.26
CA PRO A 12 -8.34 1.27 -0.78
C PRO A 12 -7.97 2.62 -0.18
N VAL A 13 -7.12 3.38 -0.88
CA VAL A 13 -6.69 4.73 -0.49
C VAL A 13 -6.42 5.55 -1.74
N SER A 14 -6.81 6.82 -1.73
CA SER A 14 -6.52 7.76 -2.82
C SER A 14 -5.52 8.78 -2.32
N VAL A 15 -4.39 8.93 -3.02
CA VAL A 15 -3.32 9.87 -2.67
C VAL A 15 -2.98 10.71 -3.88
N ASP A 16 -3.03 12.03 -3.74
CA ASP A 16 -2.78 13.01 -4.81
C ASP A 16 -3.59 12.75 -6.11
N GLY A 17 -4.80 12.18 -5.98
CA GLY A 17 -5.65 11.84 -7.12
C GLY A 17 -5.27 10.53 -7.84
N VAL A 18 -4.38 9.73 -7.28
CA VAL A 18 -4.06 8.37 -7.71
C VAL A 18 -4.65 7.36 -6.73
N ASP A 19 -5.36 6.37 -7.26
CA ASP A 19 -5.98 5.32 -6.45
C ASP A 19 -5.03 4.14 -6.25
N PHE A 20 -4.82 3.78 -4.98
CA PHE A 20 -4.02 2.67 -4.54
C PHE A 20 -4.84 1.67 -3.72
N VAL A 21 -4.28 0.48 -3.56
CA VAL A 21 -4.76 -0.55 -2.66
C VAL A 21 -3.57 -1.06 -1.85
N SER A 22 -3.60 -0.82 -0.53
CA SER A 22 -2.70 -1.49 0.40
C SER A 22 -3.23 -2.90 0.64
N VAL A 23 -2.39 -3.91 0.38
CA VAL A 23 -2.75 -5.33 0.53
C VAL A 23 -1.90 -5.92 1.64
N ILE A 24 -2.54 -6.44 2.69
CA ILE A 24 -1.89 -6.73 3.97
C ILE A 24 -2.24 -8.15 4.43
N ASP A 25 -1.23 -8.92 4.82
CA ASP A 25 -1.39 -10.27 5.36
C ASP A 25 -2.16 -10.23 6.69
N PRO A 26 -3.36 -10.84 6.78
CA PRO A 26 -4.14 -10.91 8.01
C PRO A 26 -3.42 -11.65 9.16
N ASN A 27 -2.47 -12.51 8.82
CA ASN A 27 -1.63 -13.24 9.78
C ASN A 27 -0.31 -12.51 10.08
N GLY A 28 -0.03 -11.41 9.38
CA GLY A 28 1.15 -10.59 9.59
C GLY A 28 1.06 -9.77 10.87
N SER A 29 2.21 -9.39 11.42
CA SER A 29 2.29 -8.61 12.66
C SER A 29 1.75 -7.19 12.52
N PHE A 30 1.62 -6.69 11.29
CA PHE A 30 1.04 -5.38 10.99
C PHE A 30 -0.48 -5.36 11.06
N TYR A 31 -1.15 -6.44 10.67
CA TYR A 31 -2.61 -6.44 10.50
C TYR A 31 -3.39 -6.12 11.78
N PRO A 32 -3.06 -6.69 12.96
CA PRO A 32 -3.74 -6.33 14.21
C PRO A 32 -3.63 -4.84 14.55
N GLN A 33 -2.51 -4.20 14.21
CA GLN A 33 -2.33 -2.77 14.49
C GLN A 33 -3.26 -1.94 13.62
N ILE A 34 -3.33 -2.28 12.33
CA ILE A 34 -4.12 -1.58 11.32
C ILE A 34 -5.61 -1.66 11.58
N ILE A 35 -6.15 -2.84 11.90
CA ILE A 35 -7.60 -3.01 12.15
C ILE A 35 -8.07 -2.36 13.45
N THR A 36 -7.16 -2.02 14.35
CA THR A 36 -7.47 -1.32 15.62
C THR A 36 -7.45 0.20 15.49
N MET A 37 -6.91 0.73 14.38
CA MET A 37 -6.87 2.17 14.15
C MET A 37 -8.27 2.70 13.80
N PRO A 38 -8.64 3.89 14.30
CA PRO A 38 -9.78 4.62 13.77
C PRO A 38 -9.59 4.88 12.27
N ASN A 39 -10.68 4.85 11.48
CA ASN A 39 -10.60 5.01 10.03
C ASN A 39 -9.84 6.27 9.58
N GLU A 40 -10.03 7.40 10.26
CA GLU A 40 -9.31 8.65 9.94
C GLU A 40 -7.80 8.51 10.15
N VAL A 41 -7.38 7.82 11.20
CA VAL A 41 -5.97 7.54 11.49
C VAL A 41 -5.40 6.57 10.45
N LEU A 42 -6.18 5.57 10.06
CA LEU A 42 -5.78 4.59 9.04
C LEU A 42 -5.57 5.23 7.67
N VAL A 43 -6.47 6.12 7.26
CA VAL A 43 -6.35 6.86 5.99
C VAL A 43 -5.09 7.73 6.01
N ASN A 44 -4.90 8.53 7.05
CA ASN A 44 -3.71 9.37 7.19
C ASN A 44 -2.42 8.55 7.23
N PHE A 45 -2.44 7.38 7.88
CA PHE A 45 -1.30 6.47 7.92
C PHE A 45 -0.93 5.95 6.53
N HIS A 46 -1.91 5.50 5.73
CA HIS A 46 -1.64 5.04 4.37
C HIS A 46 -1.20 6.17 3.46
N GLU A 47 -1.79 7.36 3.57
CA GLU A 47 -1.39 8.54 2.80
C GLU A 47 0.07 8.91 3.09
N GLN A 48 0.43 9.04 4.37
CA GLN A 48 1.81 9.33 4.77
C GLN A 48 2.77 8.24 4.31
N MET A 49 2.40 6.96 4.46
CA MET A 49 3.23 5.86 4.00
C MET A 49 3.48 5.96 2.49
N ILE A 50 2.44 6.19 1.68
CA ILE A 50 2.57 6.35 0.22
C ILE A 50 3.48 7.52 -0.12
N HIS A 51 3.36 8.66 0.56
CA HIS A 51 4.27 9.79 0.39
C HIS A 51 5.72 9.46 0.79
N ASP A 52 5.91 8.66 1.85
CA ASP A 52 7.24 8.28 2.33
C ASP A 52 7.96 7.33 1.36
N VAL A 53 7.23 6.40 0.70
CA VAL A 53 7.84 5.45 -0.25
C VAL A 53 7.85 5.92 -1.69
N ILE A 54 6.80 6.61 -2.16
CA ILE A 54 6.64 7.01 -3.58
C ILE A 54 6.93 8.50 -3.78
N GLY A 55 6.84 9.32 -2.74
CA GLY A 55 6.98 10.77 -2.87
C GLY A 55 5.69 11.41 -3.35
N CYS A 56 5.64 11.87 -4.60
CA CYS A 56 4.48 12.59 -5.16
C CYS A 56 3.88 11.81 -6.34
N PRO A 57 2.92 10.89 -6.09
CA PRO A 57 2.33 10.04 -7.13
C PRO A 57 1.76 10.79 -8.33
N SER A 58 1.15 11.96 -8.10
CA SER A 58 0.53 12.78 -9.17
C SER A 58 1.54 13.33 -10.18
N SER A 59 2.83 13.37 -9.84
CA SER A 59 3.89 13.83 -10.72
C SER A 59 4.47 12.74 -11.62
N MET A 60 4.04 11.50 -11.44
CA MET A 60 4.55 10.31 -12.13
C MET A 60 3.54 9.78 -13.15
N THR A 61 4.06 9.21 -14.23
CA THR A 61 3.25 8.40 -15.15
C THR A 61 2.88 7.07 -14.51
N ARG A 62 1.89 6.36 -15.10
CA ARG A 62 1.49 5.04 -14.62
C ARG A 62 2.64 4.02 -14.65
N ASP A 63 3.49 4.08 -15.66
CA ASP A 63 4.62 3.16 -15.80
C ASP A 63 5.71 3.44 -14.76
N GLU A 64 5.99 4.72 -14.48
CA GLU A 64 6.90 5.14 -13.40
C GLU A 64 6.37 4.70 -12.04
N LEU A 65 5.07 4.92 -11.77
CA LEU A 65 4.42 4.44 -10.55
C LEU A 65 4.52 2.93 -10.40
N GLN A 66 4.29 2.18 -11.48
CA GLN A 66 4.40 0.72 -11.43
C GLN A 66 5.85 0.28 -11.11
N ALA A 67 6.85 0.94 -11.68
CA ALA A 67 8.26 0.66 -11.39
C ALA A 67 8.63 0.95 -9.93
N GLU A 68 8.16 2.07 -9.36
CA GLU A 68 8.35 2.38 -7.94
C GLU A 68 7.65 1.36 -7.04
N LEU A 69 6.41 0.97 -7.36
CA LEU A 69 5.69 -0.06 -6.62
C LEU A 69 6.40 -1.41 -6.67
N ASP A 70 6.94 -1.80 -7.83
CA ASP A 70 7.72 -3.04 -7.96
C ASP A 70 9.00 -2.97 -7.08
N ALA A 71 9.65 -1.81 -7.00
CA ALA A 71 10.80 -1.59 -6.14
C ALA A 71 10.44 -1.62 -4.65
N VAL A 72 9.35 -0.95 -4.24
CA VAL A 72 8.84 -0.93 -2.86
C VAL A 72 8.40 -2.32 -2.40
N ASN A 73 7.76 -3.08 -3.28
CA ASN A 73 7.28 -4.43 -2.98
C ASN A 73 8.38 -5.49 -3.07
N LEU A 74 9.60 -5.14 -3.48
CA LEU A 74 10.69 -6.09 -3.62
C LEU A 74 11.08 -6.67 -2.26
N GLY A 75 10.82 -7.97 -2.08
CA GLY A 75 11.08 -8.66 -0.82
C GLY A 75 10.00 -8.47 0.24
N ALA A 76 8.85 -7.89 -0.12
CA ALA A 76 7.70 -7.80 0.76
C ALA A 76 7.23 -9.19 1.24
N THR A 77 6.90 -9.29 2.54
CA THR A 77 6.45 -10.54 3.16
C THR A 77 5.09 -10.45 3.84
N GLN A 78 4.61 -9.25 4.17
CA GLN A 78 3.38 -9.05 4.95
C GLN A 78 2.50 -7.88 4.48
N ALA A 79 3.04 -7.00 3.64
CA ALA A 79 2.29 -5.88 3.07
C ALA A 79 2.87 -5.54 1.70
N ILE A 80 1.99 -5.28 0.73
CA ILE A 80 2.34 -4.73 -0.57
C ILE A 80 1.43 -3.55 -0.88
N LEU A 81 1.91 -2.66 -1.74
CA LEU A 81 1.15 -1.54 -2.28
C LEU A 81 0.92 -1.77 -3.78
N ALA A 82 -0.31 -1.54 -4.27
CA ALA A 82 -0.65 -1.69 -5.67
C ALA A 82 -1.50 -0.51 -6.16
N LEU A 83 -1.47 -0.25 -7.47
CA LEU A 83 -2.48 0.60 -8.11
C LEU A 83 -3.84 -0.10 -8.07
N ALA A 84 -4.92 0.67 -7.92
CA ALA A 84 -6.29 0.18 -7.99
C ALA A 84 -6.74 -0.21 -9.41
#